data_AF-A0A924IW38-F1
#
_entry.id   AF-A0A924IW38-F1
#
_cell.length_a   1.000
_cell.length_b   1.000
_cell.length_c   1.000
_cell.angle_alpha   90.00
_cell.angle_beta   90.00
_cell.angle_gamma   90.00
#
_symmetry.space_group_name_H-M   'P 1'
#
loop_
_entity.id
_entity.type
_entity.pdbx_description
1 polymer ?
#
loop_
_entity_poly.entity_id
_entity_poly.type
_entity_poly.pdbx_seq_one_letter_code
_entity_poly.pdbx_strand_id
1 'polypeptide(L)'
;MRLKVMICICLLFGIGCKNTRELSRNTVDRSILLAALNDFKNAVNAKDSGSIHTFLPNQIIQDNYFETKDVINTCKGFFEHLDINRLKTSDTILSKNVEKGSPCLENFAIIVVADSVTLAYKMDKNPDYKMTEKDIAEELDHSSLCEHMTWYNFKVIQGKLKLTSLGGAD
;
A
#
# COMPACT_ATOMS: atom_id res chain seq x y z
N MET A 1 32.75 -5.74 -23.84
CA MET A 1 33.41 -4.66 -23.08
C MET A 1 33.45 -3.42 -23.98
N ARG A 2 32.53 -2.46 -23.83
CA ARG A 2 32.48 -1.25 -24.68
C ARG A 2 32.76 -0.02 -23.84
N LEU A 3 33.85 0.65 -24.19
CA LEU A 3 34.37 1.87 -23.60
C LEU A 3 33.35 3.01 -23.79
N LYS A 4 32.85 3.60 -22.70
CA LYS A 4 32.01 4.80 -22.76
C LYS A 4 32.92 6.03 -22.82
N VAL A 5 32.90 6.71 -23.96
CA VAL A 5 33.53 8.01 -24.14
C VAL A 5 32.75 9.04 -23.32
N MET A 6 33.40 9.65 -22.34
CA MET A 6 32.87 10.73 -21.51
C MET A 6 33.31 12.06 -22.13
N ILE A 7 32.40 12.71 -22.86
CA ILE A 7 32.62 14.07 -23.37
C ILE A 7 32.22 15.04 -22.26
N CYS A 8 33.20 15.71 -21.68
CA CYS A 8 33.04 16.84 -20.79
C CYS A 8 33.38 18.10 -21.60
N ILE A 9 32.36 18.86 -22.02
CA ILE A 9 32.56 20.18 -22.63
C ILE A 9 32.07 21.19 -21.59
N CYS A 10 33.03 21.70 -20.81
CA CYS A 10 32.88 22.88 -19.97
C CYS A 10 33.81 23.94 -20.54
N LEU A 11 33.31 24.83 -21.41
CA LEU A 11 34.02 26.07 -21.73
C LEU A 11 33.05 27.26 -21.87
N LEU A 12 33.21 28.18 -20.91
CA LEU A 12 33.40 29.61 -21.15
C LEU A 12 32.25 30.46 -21.68
N PHE A 13 31.02 30.29 -21.21
CA PHE A 13 30.09 31.41 -21.09
C PHE A 13 29.23 31.17 -19.86
N GLY A 14 29.07 32.20 -19.00
CA GLY A 14 28.37 32.14 -17.71
C GLY A 14 26.89 31.80 -17.80
N ILE A 15 26.60 30.55 -18.15
CA ILE A 15 25.27 29.93 -18.10
C ILE A 15 25.43 28.75 -17.17
N GLY A 16 24.71 28.80 -16.05
CA GLY A 16 24.79 27.79 -14.99
C GLY A 16 24.64 26.38 -15.55
N CYS A 17 25.74 25.64 -15.51
CA CYS A 17 25.79 24.22 -15.82
C CYS A 17 25.14 23.47 -14.65
N LYS A 18 23.81 23.30 -14.66
CA LYS A 18 23.15 22.30 -13.82
C LYS A 18 23.18 20.96 -14.54
N ASN A 19 24.26 20.24 -14.27
CA ASN A 19 24.42 18.85 -14.60
C ASN A 19 23.58 18.03 -13.61
N THR A 20 22.43 17.53 -14.05
CA THR A 20 21.79 16.38 -13.42
C THR A 20 21.39 15.42 -14.53
N ARG A 21 22.25 14.43 -14.76
CA ARG A 21 21.79 13.12 -15.20
C ARG A 21 20.81 12.62 -14.14
N GLU A 22 19.51 12.82 -14.36
CA GLU A 22 18.55 12.00 -13.64
C GLU A 22 18.61 10.59 -14.22
N LEU A 23 18.86 9.64 -13.34
CA LEU A 23 18.65 8.23 -13.61
C LEU A 23 17.30 8.07 -14.30
N SER A 24 17.30 7.57 -15.53
CA SER A 24 16.15 6.88 -16.11
C SER A 24 15.85 5.67 -15.22
N ARG A 25 15.19 5.88 -14.07
CA ARG A 25 14.48 4.83 -13.35
C ARG A 25 13.40 4.37 -14.30
N ASN A 26 13.42 3.08 -14.64
CA ASN A 26 12.30 2.39 -15.26
C ASN A 26 11.05 2.61 -14.40
N THR A 27 10.33 3.69 -14.66
CA THR A 27 9.07 3.97 -14.00
C THR A 27 8.04 3.21 -14.81
N VAL A 28 7.36 2.26 -14.18
CA VAL A 28 6.29 1.51 -14.84
C VAL A 28 5.23 2.51 -15.30
N ASP A 29 4.76 2.34 -16.53
CA ASP A 29 3.68 3.17 -17.06
C ASP A 29 2.48 3.11 -16.10
N ARG A 30 1.95 4.27 -15.71
CA ARG A 30 0.83 4.37 -14.76
C ARG A 30 -0.38 3.56 -15.22
N SER A 31 -0.61 3.45 -16.52
CA SER A 31 -1.68 2.60 -17.08
C SER A 31 -1.47 1.11 -16.77
N ILE A 32 -0.24 0.63 -16.83
CA ILE A 32 0.14 -0.76 -16.48
C ILE A 32 -0.07 -1.00 -14.99
N LEU A 33 0.35 -0.05 -14.14
CA LEU A 33 0.16 -0.14 -12.69
C LEU A 33 -1.34 -0.17 -12.32
N LEU A 34 -2.14 0.71 -12.92
CA LEU A 34 -3.59 0.73 -12.74
C LEU A 34 -4.25 -0.56 -13.22
N ALA A 35 -3.83 -1.10 -14.37
CA ALA A 35 -4.34 -2.37 -14.87
C ALA A 35 -4.02 -3.52 -13.88
N ALA A 36 -2.76 -3.61 -13.44
CA ALA A 36 -2.32 -4.64 -12.49
C ALA A 36 -3.06 -4.55 -11.13
N LEU A 37 -3.34 -3.33 -10.64
CA LEU A 37 -4.14 -3.13 -9.43
C LEU A 37 -5.62 -3.52 -9.61
N ASN A 38 -6.22 -3.19 -10.75
CA ASN A 38 -7.60 -3.58 -11.04
C ASN A 38 -7.73 -5.10 -11.20
N ASP A 39 -6.77 -5.76 -11.84
CA ASP A 39 -6.70 -7.21 -11.95
C ASP A 39 -6.62 -7.86 -10.57
N PHE A 40 -5.78 -7.32 -9.68
CA PHE A 40 -5.68 -7.80 -8.30
C PHE A 40 -6.99 -7.59 -7.52
N LYS A 41 -7.61 -6.40 -7.62
CA LYS A 41 -8.92 -6.11 -7.01
C LYS A 41 -9.98 -7.11 -7.48
N ASN A 42 -10.02 -7.42 -8.77
CA ASN A 42 -10.96 -8.37 -9.33
C ASN A 42 -10.74 -9.79 -8.79
N ALA A 43 -9.49 -10.24 -8.68
CA ALA A 43 -9.14 -11.54 -8.10
C ALA A 43 -9.57 -11.63 -6.62
N VAL A 44 -9.30 -10.60 -5.82
CA VAL A 44 -9.74 -10.52 -4.41
C VAL A 44 -11.27 -10.58 -4.30
N ASN A 45 -12.00 -9.81 -5.13
CA ASN A 45 -13.46 -9.78 -5.09
C ASN A 45 -14.11 -11.09 -5.55
N ALA A 46 -13.54 -11.75 -6.55
CA ALA A 46 -14.04 -13.02 -7.08
C ALA A 46 -13.83 -14.20 -6.09
N LYS A 47 -13.03 -14.02 -5.03
CA LYS A 47 -12.56 -15.09 -4.14
C LYS A 47 -11.92 -16.24 -4.90
N ASP A 48 -11.32 -15.96 -6.06
CA ASP A 48 -10.65 -16.95 -6.87
C ASP A 48 -9.29 -17.28 -6.25
N SER A 49 -9.28 -18.27 -5.36
CA SER A 49 -8.08 -18.73 -4.68
C SER A 49 -7.01 -19.21 -5.66
N GLY A 50 -7.38 -19.70 -6.84
CA GLY A 50 -6.41 -20.17 -7.85
C GLY A 50 -5.56 -19.03 -8.42
N SER A 51 -6.18 -17.89 -8.74
CA SER A 51 -5.46 -16.74 -9.30
C SER A 51 -4.77 -15.88 -8.23
N ILE A 52 -5.26 -15.88 -6.99
CA ILE A 52 -4.76 -14.99 -5.94
C ILE A 52 -3.30 -15.30 -5.53
N HIS A 53 -2.88 -16.57 -5.62
CA HIS A 53 -1.50 -16.99 -5.35
C HIS A 53 -0.48 -16.39 -6.33
N THR A 54 -0.93 -15.92 -7.50
CA THR A 54 -0.04 -15.22 -8.44
C THR A 54 0.33 -13.81 -7.98
N PHE A 55 -0.53 -13.20 -7.14
CA PHE A 55 -0.32 -11.90 -6.51
C PHE A 55 0.28 -12.03 -5.11
N LEU A 56 -0.09 -13.10 -4.40
CA LEU A 56 0.26 -13.37 -3.00
C LEU A 56 1.05 -14.69 -2.91
N PRO A 57 2.38 -14.67 -3.10
CA PRO A 57 3.19 -15.88 -2.97
C PRO A 57 3.10 -16.44 -1.55
N ASN A 58 2.71 -17.71 -1.42
CA ASN A 58 2.48 -18.35 -0.11
C ASN A 58 3.69 -18.26 0.81
N GLN A 59 4.90 -18.38 0.26
CA GLN A 59 6.14 -18.28 1.04
C GLN A 59 6.24 -16.94 1.77
N ILE A 60 5.97 -15.82 1.10
CA ILE A 60 6.06 -14.48 1.71
C ILE A 60 5.02 -14.33 2.84
N ILE A 61 3.83 -14.87 2.66
CA ILE A 61 2.78 -14.81 3.69
C ILE A 61 3.19 -15.63 4.92
N GLN A 62 3.66 -16.86 4.71
CA GLN A 62 4.08 -17.78 5.77
C GLN A 62 5.31 -17.27 6.53
N ASP A 63 6.29 -16.70 5.83
CA ASP A 63 7.50 -16.12 6.44
C ASP A 63 7.19 -14.96 7.40
N ASN A 64 5.99 -14.39 7.31
CA ASN A 64 5.52 -13.30 8.17
C ASN A 64 4.45 -13.75 9.19
N TYR A 65 4.23 -15.06 9.35
CA TYR A 65 3.27 -15.64 10.31
C TYR A 65 1.80 -15.23 10.10
N PHE A 66 1.41 -14.87 8.87
CA PHE A 66 0.02 -14.59 8.52
C PHE A 66 -0.67 -15.81 7.89
N GLU A 67 -1.99 -15.89 8.01
CA GLU A 67 -2.79 -16.79 7.16
C GLU A 67 -3.17 -16.10 5.84
N THR A 68 -3.11 -16.83 4.73
CA THR A 68 -3.48 -16.31 3.41
C THR A 68 -4.90 -15.74 3.40
N LYS A 69 -5.84 -16.35 4.15
CA LYS A 69 -7.22 -15.89 4.27
C LYS A 69 -7.31 -14.50 4.89
N ASP A 70 -6.51 -14.21 5.92
CA ASP A 70 -6.52 -12.92 6.63
C ASP A 70 -5.94 -11.82 5.75
N VAL A 71 -4.88 -12.12 5.00
CA VAL A 71 -4.32 -11.22 3.99
C VAL A 71 -5.37 -10.87 2.92
N ILE A 72 -6.12 -11.87 2.43
CA ILE A 72 -7.17 -11.65 1.43
C ILE A 72 -8.30 -10.77 1.99
N ASN A 73 -8.76 -11.05 3.22
CA ASN A 73 -9.80 -10.25 3.86
C ASN A 73 -9.35 -8.80 4.06
N THR A 74 -8.11 -8.59 4.48
CA THR A 74 -7.54 -7.25 4.62
C THR A 74 -7.45 -6.55 3.27
N CYS A 75 -7.03 -7.26 2.21
CA CYS A 75 -7.03 -6.75 0.84
C CYS A 75 -8.42 -6.35 0.35
N LYS A 76 -9.45 -7.12 0.71
CA LYS A 76 -10.85 -6.80 0.40
C LYS A 76 -11.28 -5.49 1.06
N GLY A 77 -10.95 -5.30 2.34
CA GLY A 77 -11.20 -4.04 3.06
C GLY A 77 -10.59 -2.83 2.35
N PHE A 78 -9.32 -2.92 1.90
CA PHE A 78 -8.71 -1.83 1.12
C PHE A 78 -9.54 -1.44 -0.11
N PHE A 79 -10.03 -2.41 -0.88
CA PHE A 79 -10.74 -2.13 -2.12
C PHE A 79 -12.21 -1.75 -1.94
N GLU A 80 -12.79 -1.98 -0.76
CA GLU A 80 -14.10 -1.49 -0.35
C GLU A 80 -14.04 -0.02 0.08
N HIS A 81 -12.97 0.39 0.75
CA HIS A 81 -12.82 1.76 1.26
C HIS A 81 -12.08 2.74 0.32
N LEU A 82 -11.42 2.26 -0.73
CA LEU A 82 -10.57 3.09 -1.60
C LEU A 82 -11.01 3.05 -3.08
N ASP A 83 -11.17 4.22 -3.68
CA ASP A 83 -11.41 4.37 -5.13
C ASP A 83 -10.10 4.44 -5.92
N ILE A 84 -9.67 3.30 -6.46
CA ILE A 84 -8.45 3.15 -7.27
C ILE A 84 -8.42 4.13 -8.46
N ASN A 85 -9.56 4.57 -9.01
CA ASN A 85 -9.55 5.50 -10.14
C ASN A 85 -8.89 6.84 -9.80
N ARG A 86 -8.85 7.22 -8.52
CA ARG A 86 -8.13 8.41 -8.06
C ARG A 86 -6.63 8.33 -8.33
N LEU A 87 -6.04 7.13 -8.47
CA LEU A 87 -4.63 6.95 -8.83
C LEU A 87 -4.28 7.42 -10.25
N LYS A 88 -5.27 7.74 -11.09
CA LYS A 88 -5.02 8.39 -12.38
C LYS A 88 -4.35 9.77 -12.18
N THR A 89 -4.67 10.44 -11.08
CA THR A 89 -4.27 11.84 -10.82
C THR A 89 -3.51 12.04 -9.51
N SER A 90 -3.48 11.05 -8.62
CA SER A 90 -2.77 11.10 -7.33
C SER A 90 -1.90 9.86 -7.14
N ASP A 91 -0.74 10.00 -6.51
CA ASP A 91 0.07 8.84 -6.10
C ASP A 91 -0.36 8.29 -4.74
N THR A 92 -1.34 8.91 -4.08
CA THR A 92 -1.85 8.45 -2.78
C THR A 92 -3.36 8.60 -2.69
N ILE A 93 -4.01 7.56 -2.16
CA ILE A 93 -5.42 7.57 -1.78
C ILE A 93 -5.49 7.22 -0.32
N LEU A 94 -6.25 8.01 0.44
CA LEU A 94 -6.53 7.79 1.85
C LEU A 94 -8.04 7.71 2.03
N SER A 95 -8.46 6.83 2.92
CA SER A 95 -9.84 6.73 3.42
C SER A 95 -9.80 6.53 4.93
N LYS A 96 -10.71 7.19 5.62
CA LYS A 96 -10.91 7.08 7.06
C LYS A 96 -12.30 6.54 7.30
N ASN A 97 -12.41 5.46 8.06
CA ASN A 97 -13.67 4.88 8.46
C ASN A 97 -13.83 5.05 9.97
N VAL A 98 -14.82 5.84 10.37
CA VAL A 98 -15.17 6.08 11.77
C VAL A 98 -16.54 5.47 11.99
N GLU A 99 -16.61 4.28 12.57
CA GLU A 99 -17.89 3.74 13.00
C GLU A 99 -18.36 4.44 14.27
N LYS A 100 -19.60 4.95 14.27
CA LYS A 100 -20.15 5.68 15.40
C LYS A 100 -20.25 4.75 16.61
N GLY A 101 -19.57 5.11 17.70
CA GLY A 101 -19.55 4.29 18.91
C GLY A 101 -18.44 3.24 18.95
N SER A 102 -17.56 3.18 17.93
CA SER A 102 -16.34 2.36 18.00
C SER A 102 -15.23 3.10 18.76
N PRO A 103 -14.49 2.42 19.65
CA PRO A 103 -13.29 2.98 20.29
C PRO A 103 -12.11 3.13 19.32
N CYS A 104 -12.16 2.47 18.15
CA CYS A 104 -11.09 2.49 17.16
C CYS A 104 -11.50 3.24 15.89
N LEU A 105 -10.54 3.97 15.33
CA LEU A 105 -10.59 4.63 14.04
C LEU A 105 -9.79 3.82 13.02
N GLU A 106 -10.42 3.42 11.93
CA GLU A 106 -9.73 2.69 10.85
C GLU A 106 -9.27 3.64 9.75
N ASN A 107 -8.02 3.51 9.32
CA ASN A 107 -7.44 4.25 8.21
C ASN A 107 -6.93 3.27 7.16
N PHE A 108 -7.35 3.48 5.92
CA PHE A 108 -6.92 2.72 4.75
C PHE A 108 -6.16 3.63 3.80
N ALA A 109 -5.05 3.14 3.24
CA ALA A 109 -4.24 3.87 2.28
C ALA A 109 -3.75 3.00 1.13
N ILE A 110 -3.72 3.58 -0.07
CA ILE A 110 -2.91 3.10 -1.20
C ILE A 110 -1.87 4.18 -1.50
N ILE A 111 -0.59 3.80 -1.52
CA ILE A 111 0.53 4.67 -1.84
C ILE A 111 1.28 4.07 -3.03
N VAL A 112 1.53 4.87 -4.06
CA VAL A 112 2.28 4.50 -5.25
C VAL A 112 3.60 5.25 -5.29
N VAL A 113 4.71 4.53 -5.35
CA VAL A 113 6.04 5.12 -5.50
C VAL A 113 6.79 4.36 -6.59
N ALA A 114 7.00 5.03 -7.74
CA ALA A 114 7.59 4.43 -8.94
C ALA A 114 6.84 3.16 -9.41
N ASP A 115 7.45 1.99 -9.26
CA ASP A 115 6.90 0.68 -9.64
C ASP A 115 6.28 -0.09 -8.45
N SER A 116 6.21 0.55 -7.29
CA SER A 116 5.81 -0.06 -6.03
C SER A 116 4.44 0.46 -5.58
N VAL A 117 3.62 -0.42 -5.03
CA VAL A 117 2.32 -0.10 -4.44
C VAL A 117 2.30 -0.60 -3.01
N THR A 118 2.00 0.28 -2.06
CA THR A 118 1.81 -0.08 -0.66
C THR A 118 0.33 0.04 -0.31
N LEU A 119 -0.26 -1.05 0.18
CA LEU A 119 -1.55 -1.03 0.85
C LEU A 119 -1.27 -0.94 2.36
N ALA A 120 -1.77 0.08 3.03
CA ALA A 120 -1.53 0.27 4.47
C ALA A 120 -2.84 0.43 5.23
N TYR A 121 -3.00 -0.38 6.26
CA TYR A 121 -4.09 -0.37 7.21
C TYR A 121 -3.55 0.12 8.55
N LYS A 122 -4.22 1.07 9.16
CA LYS A 122 -3.85 1.59 10.47
C LYS A 122 -5.10 1.77 11.31
N MET A 123 -5.13 1.15 12.48
CA MET A 123 -6.05 1.49 13.54
C MET A 123 -5.40 2.53 14.44
N ASP A 124 -6.19 3.52 14.84
CA ASP A 124 -5.86 4.52 15.83
C ASP A 124 -6.98 4.57 16.87
N LYS A 125 -6.73 5.20 18.01
CA LYS A 125 -7.79 5.56 18.96
C LYS A 125 -8.77 6.52 18.31
N ASN A 126 -10.07 6.30 18.52
CA ASN A 126 -11.11 7.24 18.12
C ASN A 126 -11.21 8.38 19.15
N PRO A 127 -10.82 9.63 18.81
CA PRO A 127 -10.85 10.74 19.76
C PRO A 127 -12.28 11.14 20.18
N ASP A 128 -13.28 10.77 19.40
CA ASP A 128 -14.68 11.10 19.64
C ASP A 128 -15.43 10.01 20.41
N TYR A 129 -14.78 8.88 20.72
CA TYR A 129 -15.38 7.81 21.50
C TYR A 129 -15.56 8.23 22.96
N LYS A 130 -16.75 7.96 23.50
CA LYS A 130 -17.09 8.19 24.91
C LYS A 130 -17.73 6.92 25.45
N MET A 131 -17.09 6.28 26.43
CA MET A 131 -17.68 5.17 27.16
C MET A 131 -18.98 5.62 27.83
N THR A 132 -20.00 4.78 27.82
CA THR A 132 -21.23 5.06 28.57
C THR A 132 -21.11 4.48 29.99
N GLU A 133 -21.82 5.04 30.97
CA GLU A 133 -21.73 4.60 32.38
C GLU A 133 -22.09 3.12 32.60
N LYS A 134 -22.79 2.49 31.65
CA LYS A 134 -23.12 1.05 31.68
C LYS A 134 -21.92 0.14 31.39
N ASP A 135 -20.92 0.64 30.66
CA ASP A 135 -19.78 -0.15 30.17
C ASP A 135 -18.64 -0.22 31.22
N ILE A 136 -18.71 0.61 32.26
CA ILE A 136 -17.70 0.75 33.33
C ILE A 136 -17.56 -0.52 34.18
N ALA A 137 -18.58 -1.38 34.23
CA ALA A 137 -18.57 -2.58 35.06
C ALA A 137 -17.85 -3.78 34.41
N GLU A 138 -17.60 -3.76 33.09
CA GLU A 138 -17.07 -4.91 32.35
C GLU A 138 -15.81 -4.66 31.51
N GLU A 139 -15.42 -3.43 31.18
CA GLU A 139 -14.39 -3.24 30.13
C GLU A 139 -13.00 -2.81 30.63
N LEU A 140 -12.01 -3.65 30.29
CA LEU A 140 -10.62 -3.28 30.06
C LEU A 140 -10.58 -2.08 29.10
N ASP A 141 -9.60 -1.18 29.22
CA ASP A 141 -9.42 -0.06 28.29
C ASP A 141 -9.15 -0.55 26.85
N HIS A 142 -10.22 -0.85 26.09
CA HIS A 142 -10.14 -1.38 24.74
C HIS A 142 -9.46 -0.41 23.75
N SER A 143 -9.28 0.86 24.15
CA SER A 143 -8.52 1.83 23.36
C SER A 143 -7.04 1.44 23.24
N SER A 144 -6.48 0.70 24.21
CA SER A 144 -5.12 0.18 24.13
C SER A 144 -4.94 -0.91 23.07
N LEU A 145 -6.05 -1.46 22.54
CA LEU A 145 -6.05 -2.45 21.45
C LEU A 145 -6.20 -1.81 20.06
N CYS A 146 -6.44 -0.49 20.00
CA CYS A 146 -6.68 0.22 18.75
C CYS A 146 -5.39 0.66 18.05
N GLU A 147 -4.23 0.58 18.69
CA GLU A 147 -2.95 1.00 18.09
C GLU A 147 -2.33 -0.20 17.37
N HIS A 148 -2.55 -0.27 16.06
CA HIS A 148 -1.98 -1.31 15.21
C HIS A 148 -1.87 -0.81 13.78
N MET A 149 -0.80 -1.18 13.10
CA MET A 149 -0.58 -0.87 11.70
C MET A 149 -0.10 -2.12 10.95
N THR A 150 -0.69 -2.40 9.80
CA THR A 150 -0.22 -3.43 8.87
C THR A 150 -0.03 -2.81 7.48
N TRP A 151 1.02 -3.24 6.77
CA TRP A 151 1.24 -2.84 5.38
C TRP A 151 1.68 -4.00 4.48
N TYR A 152 1.26 -3.92 3.24
CA TYR A 152 1.53 -4.87 2.17
C TYR A 152 2.22 -4.14 1.03
N ASN A 153 3.47 -4.49 0.75
CA ASN A 153 4.25 -3.86 -0.31
C ASN A 153 4.28 -4.77 -1.54
N PHE A 154 3.79 -4.22 -2.64
CA PHE A 154 3.75 -4.86 -3.94
C PHE A 154 4.70 -4.18 -4.92
N LYS A 155 5.17 -4.94 -5.90
CA LYS A 155 5.87 -4.41 -7.08
C LYS A 155 5.22 -4.89 -8.36
N VAL A 156 5.25 -4.06 -9.39
CA VAL A 156 4.87 -4.47 -10.74
C VAL A 156 6.06 -5.16 -11.41
N ILE A 157 5.99 -6.49 -11.54
CA ILE A 157 7.02 -7.33 -12.15
C ILE A 157 6.41 -7.97 -13.41
N GLN A 158 6.96 -7.64 -14.58
CA GLN A 158 6.46 -8.13 -15.88
C GLN A 158 4.96 -7.81 -16.10
N GLY A 159 4.54 -6.60 -15.71
CA GLY A 159 3.15 -6.15 -15.85
C GLY A 159 2.17 -6.73 -14.83
N LYS A 160 2.64 -7.56 -13.88
CA LYS A 160 1.80 -8.14 -12.82
C LYS A 160 2.19 -7.60 -11.45
N LEU A 161 1.19 -7.34 -10.63
CA LEU A 161 1.40 -6.96 -9.24
C LEU A 161 1.81 -8.20 -8.43
N LYS A 162 2.91 -8.11 -7.67
CA LYS A 162 3.37 -9.19 -6.79
C LYS A 162 3.69 -8.66 -5.41
N LEU A 163 3.18 -9.32 -4.38
CA LEU A 163 3.57 -9.06 -3.00
C LEU A 163 5.07 -9.33 -2.86
N THR A 164 5.78 -8.40 -2.24
CA THR A 164 7.24 -8.48 -2.03
C THR A 164 7.62 -8.45 -0.57
N SER A 165 6.82 -7.80 0.27
CA SER A 165 6.96 -7.84 1.71
C SER A 165 5.63 -7.52 2.39
N LEU A 166 5.52 -7.97 3.62
CA LEU A 166 4.46 -7.62 4.55
C LEU A 166 5.14 -7.13 5.83
N GLY A 167 4.50 -6.24 6.56
CA GLY A 167 4.99 -5.81 7.86
C GLY A 167 3.86 -5.26 8.70
N GLY A 168 4.14 -5.09 9.99
CA GLY A 168 3.23 -4.45 10.92
C GLY A 168 3.96 -3.90 12.12
N ALA A 169 3.25 -3.09 12.88
CA ALA A 169 3.66 -2.53 14.16
C ALA A 169 2.44 -2.44 15.08
N ASP A 170 2.64 -2.76 16.35
CA ASP A 170 1.67 -2.58 17.44
C ASP A 170 2.18 -1.43 18.34
#